data_AF-A0A7Y1ZFB4-F1
#
_entry.id   AF-A0A7Y1ZFB4-F1
#
_cell.length_a   1.000
_cell.length_b   1.000
_cell.length_c   1.000
_cell.angle_alpha   90.00
_cell.angle_beta   90.00
_cell.angle_gamma   90.00
#
_symmetry.space_group_name_H-M   'P 1'
#
loop_
_entity.id
_entity.type
_entity.pdbx_description
1 polymer ?
#
loop_
_entity_poly.entity_id
_entity_poly.type
_entity_poly.pdbx_seq_one_letter_code
_entity_poly.pdbx_strand_id
1 'polypeptide(L)'
;MRRTQRSLYLSALRAHIFNTLLAARLVAGNWLGMEEHAIAMLAGSRSFFRVEEVDDDLLRRVAEGDLHPGLPLWGRAKPDGADLQLPAELAALGAFLENQGLALDYRAVRVIPDDFSWQFCDDETLQLTFSLPAGSYATAVLAECVQYRQGQ
;
A
#
# COMPACT_ATOMS: atom_id res chain seq x y z
N MET A 1 24.61 9.34 12.49
CA MET A 1 23.92 8.54 11.45
C MET A 1 23.90 9.33 10.15
N ARG A 2 24.22 8.73 9.00
CA ARG A 2 24.23 9.45 7.70
C ARG A 2 22.80 9.77 7.27
N ARG A 3 22.58 10.90 6.57
CA ARG A 3 21.25 11.36 6.12
C ARG A 3 20.50 10.27 5.33
N THR A 4 21.20 9.53 4.47
CA THR A 4 20.62 8.42 3.68
C THR A 4 20.18 7.23 4.53
N GLN A 5 20.94 6.90 5.58
CA GLN A 5 20.54 5.84 6.52
C GLN A 5 19.29 6.25 7.30
N ARG A 6 19.18 7.54 7.67
CA ARG A 6 17.99 8.08 8.32
C ARG A 6 16.76 8.00 7.44
N SER A 7 16.85 8.44 6.19
CA SER A 7 15.72 8.33 5.26
C SER A 7 15.31 6.87 5.05
N LEU A 8 16.27 5.94 4.96
CA LEU A 8 15.97 4.51 4.80
C LEU A 8 15.22 3.95 6.02
N TYR A 9 15.68 4.21 7.24
CA TYR A 9 15.01 3.73 8.44
C TYR A 9 13.61 4.32 8.61
N LEU A 10 13.44 5.61 8.35
CA LEU A 10 12.12 6.25 8.41
C LEU A 10 11.15 5.64 7.38
N SER A 11 11.61 5.39 6.16
CA SER A 11 10.79 4.70 5.15
C SER A 11 10.42 3.28 5.57
N ALA A 12 11.36 2.52 6.15
CA ALA A 12 11.10 1.17 6.65
C ALA A 12 10.06 1.15 7.78
N LEU A 13 10.12 2.12 8.70
CA LEU A 13 9.15 2.25 9.80
C LEU A 13 7.74 2.63 9.30
N ARG A 14 7.63 3.53 8.33
CA ARG A 14 6.34 3.83 7.68
C ARG A 14 5.77 2.61 6.96
N ALA A 15 6.63 1.87 6.26
CA ALA A 15 6.25 0.63 5.58
C ALA A 15 5.81 -0.45 6.59
N HIS A 16 6.44 -0.52 7.76
CA HIS A 16 6.02 -1.43 8.82
C HIS A 16 4.59 -1.12 9.31
N ILE A 17 4.28 0.14 9.64
CA ILE A 17 2.90 0.53 10.00
C ILE A 17 1.92 0.17 8.89
N PHE A 18 2.22 0.55 7.64
CA PHE A 18 1.37 0.26 6.49
C PHE A 18 1.11 -1.25 6.33
N ASN A 19 2.15 -2.08 6.38
CA ASN A 19 2.04 -3.53 6.22
C ASN A 19 1.25 -4.16 7.37
N THR A 20 1.42 -3.69 8.60
CA THR A 20 0.65 -4.18 9.76
C THR A 20 -0.84 -3.86 9.61
N LEU A 21 -1.18 -2.64 9.21
CA LEU A 21 -2.57 -2.25 8.93
C LEU A 21 -3.18 -3.06 7.76
N LEU A 22 -2.40 -3.27 6.70
CA LEU A 22 -2.82 -4.08 5.56
C LEU A 22 -3.06 -5.53 5.96
N ALA A 23 -2.16 -6.12 6.74
CA ALA A 23 -2.29 -7.49 7.23
C ALA A 23 -3.57 -7.66 8.06
N ALA A 24 -3.91 -6.69 8.91
CA ALA A 24 -5.17 -6.72 9.67
C ALA A 24 -6.40 -6.75 8.74
N ARG A 25 -6.42 -5.94 7.68
CA ARG A 25 -7.52 -5.96 6.70
C ARG A 25 -7.60 -7.24 5.87
N LEU A 26 -6.44 -7.83 5.54
CA LEU A 26 -6.38 -9.12 4.85
C LEU A 26 -7.00 -10.23 5.72
N VAL A 27 -6.65 -10.29 7.00
CA VAL A 27 -7.23 -11.23 7.97
C VAL A 27 -8.74 -11.03 8.12
N ALA A 28 -9.19 -9.78 8.15
CA ALA A 28 -10.62 -9.44 8.22
C ALA A 28 -11.39 -9.66 6.90
N GLY A 29 -10.70 -9.97 5.79
CA GLY A 29 -11.33 -10.16 4.48
C GLY A 29 -11.87 -8.88 3.83
N ASN A 30 -11.54 -7.70 4.37
CA ASN A 30 -12.07 -6.39 3.93
C ASN A 30 -11.00 -5.47 3.34
N TRP A 31 -9.87 -6.02 2.87
CA TRP A 31 -8.76 -5.25 2.30
C TRP A 31 -9.13 -4.39 1.10
N LEU A 32 -10.16 -4.79 0.32
CA LEU A 32 -10.73 -3.96 -0.75
C LEU A 32 -11.95 -3.14 -0.37
N GLY A 33 -12.41 -3.24 0.88
CA GLY A 33 -13.56 -2.50 1.36
C GLY A 33 -13.35 -0.99 1.26
N MET A 34 -14.37 -0.30 0.74
CA MET A 34 -14.53 1.13 0.87
C MET A 34 -15.62 1.41 1.89
N GLU A 35 -15.34 2.36 2.77
CA GLU A 35 -16.23 2.81 3.83
C GLU A 35 -16.25 4.33 3.80
N GLU A 36 -17.25 4.93 4.45
CA GLU A 36 -17.27 6.37 4.66
C GLU A 36 -15.97 6.82 5.35
N HIS A 37 -15.42 7.94 4.90
CA HIS A 37 -14.15 8.49 5.35
C HIS A 37 -12.89 7.67 5.03
N ALA A 38 -13.03 6.52 4.35
CA ALA A 38 -11.87 5.82 3.80
C ALA A 38 -11.12 6.68 2.77
N ILE A 39 -9.90 6.30 2.46
CA ILE A 39 -9.09 6.97 1.44
C ILE A 39 -9.19 6.19 0.15
N ALA A 40 -9.63 6.86 -0.91
CA ALA A 40 -9.61 6.35 -2.28
C ALA A 40 -8.45 6.99 -3.05
N MET A 41 -7.63 6.16 -3.67
CA MET A 41 -6.50 6.56 -4.52
C MET A 41 -6.82 6.31 -5.98
N LEU A 42 -6.56 7.29 -6.85
CA LEU A 42 -6.76 7.14 -8.29
C LEU A 42 -5.65 6.30 -8.91
N ALA A 43 -6.04 5.34 -9.76
CA ALA A 43 -5.11 4.53 -10.52
C ALA A 43 -4.12 5.38 -11.33
N GLY A 44 -2.88 4.90 -11.44
CA GLY A 44 -1.83 5.59 -12.20
C GLY A 44 -1.32 6.92 -11.63
N SER A 45 -1.80 7.36 -10.46
CA SER A 45 -1.39 8.64 -9.86
C SER A 45 -1.11 8.55 -8.35
N ARG A 46 -0.61 9.65 -7.77
CA ARG A 46 -0.53 9.82 -6.30
C ARG A 46 -1.74 10.56 -5.73
N SER A 47 -2.74 10.87 -6.56
CA SER A 47 -3.94 11.58 -6.16
C SER A 47 -4.83 10.69 -5.32
N PHE A 48 -5.36 11.25 -4.24
CA PHE A 48 -6.28 10.57 -3.36
C PHE A 48 -7.33 11.55 -2.83
N PHE A 49 -8.47 11.02 -2.41
CA PHE A 49 -9.52 11.77 -1.75
C PHE A 49 -10.11 10.96 -0.62
N ARG A 50 -10.78 11.64 0.31
CA ARG A 50 -11.57 11.00 1.35
C ARG A 50 -12.95 10.68 0.77
N VAL A 51 -13.41 9.44 0.96
CA VAL A 51 -14.75 9.01 0.59
C VAL A 51 -15.76 9.74 1.49
N GLU A 52 -16.70 10.45 0.86
CA GLU A 52 -17.81 11.11 1.56
C GLU A 52 -19.05 10.21 1.59
N GLU A 53 -19.30 9.49 0.50
CA GLU A 53 -20.40 8.55 0.37
C GLU A 53 -19.92 7.30 -0.38
N VAL A 54 -20.43 6.14 0.00
CA VAL A 54 -20.18 4.88 -0.71
C VAL A 54 -21.37 4.61 -1.62
N ASP A 55 -21.20 4.90 -2.90
CA ASP A 55 -22.20 4.63 -3.94
C ASP A 55 -21.76 3.50 -4.89
N ASP A 56 -22.67 3.09 -5.78
CA ASP A 56 -22.41 2.02 -6.73
C ASP A 56 -21.29 2.37 -7.73
N ASP A 57 -21.08 3.66 -8.05
CA ASP A 57 -20.01 4.09 -8.95
C ASP A 57 -18.64 3.93 -8.30
N LEU A 58 -18.48 4.35 -7.03
CA LEU A 58 -17.27 4.16 -6.25
C LEU A 58 -16.91 2.68 -6.17
N LEU A 59 -17.88 1.83 -5.81
CA LEU A 59 -17.67 0.39 -5.68
C LEU A 59 -17.30 -0.25 -7.01
N ARG A 60 -17.96 0.14 -8.10
CA ARG A 60 -17.64 -0.30 -9.47
C ARG A 60 -16.21 0.09 -9.86
N ARG A 61 -15.81 1.35 -9.64
CA ARG A 61 -14.45 1.84 -9.93
C ARG A 61 -13.38 1.13 -9.09
N VAL A 62 -13.71 0.76 -7.86
CA VAL A 62 -12.82 -0.07 -7.03
C VAL A 62 -12.72 -1.51 -7.56
N ALA A 63 -13.82 -2.10 -8.03
CA ALA A 63 -13.79 -3.43 -8.62
C ALA A 63 -13.00 -3.47 -9.95
N GLU A 64 -13.15 -2.43 -10.77
CA GLU A 64 -12.49 -2.31 -12.08
C GLU A 64 -11.00 -1.93 -12.00
N GLY A 65 -10.52 -1.51 -10.83
CA GLY A 65 -9.13 -1.11 -10.68
C GLY A 65 -8.84 0.37 -10.87
N ASP A 66 -9.84 1.21 -11.19
CA ASP A 66 -9.68 2.66 -11.39
C ASP A 66 -9.48 3.41 -10.05
N LEU A 67 -10.05 2.88 -8.97
CA LEU A 67 -9.80 3.36 -7.61
C LEU A 67 -9.23 2.24 -6.73
N HIS A 68 -8.34 2.62 -5.82
CA HIS A 68 -7.73 1.71 -4.85
C HIS A 68 -7.96 2.22 -3.43
N PRO A 69 -8.36 1.36 -2.48
CA PRO A 69 -8.29 1.74 -1.06
C PRO A 69 -6.85 2.10 -0.68
N GLY A 70 -6.70 3.20 0.05
CA GLY A 70 -5.43 3.70 0.56
C GLY A 70 -5.27 3.45 2.05
N LEU A 71 -4.07 3.07 2.46
CA LEU A 71 -3.66 3.05 3.86
C LEU A 71 -2.57 4.09 4.13
N PRO A 72 -2.47 4.60 5.37
CA PRO A 72 -1.55 5.68 5.67
C PRO A 72 -0.10 5.21 5.64
N LEU A 73 0.75 5.98 4.98
CA LEU A 73 2.15 6.07 5.30
C LEU A 73 2.27 7.08 6.43
N TRP A 74 2.37 6.59 7.67
CA TRP A 74 2.21 7.43 8.86
C TRP A 74 3.15 8.64 8.90
N GLY A 75 2.64 9.74 9.43
CA GLY A 75 3.30 11.03 9.56
C GLY A 75 2.32 12.03 10.15
N ARG A 76 2.77 13.26 10.33
CA ARG A 76 1.98 14.35 10.88
C ARG A 76 0.82 14.69 9.92
N ALA A 77 -0.40 14.56 10.44
CA ALA A 77 -1.60 15.01 9.75
C ALA A 77 -1.63 16.54 9.61
N LYS A 78 -2.34 17.04 8.59
CA LYS A 78 -2.71 18.45 8.54
C LYS A 78 -3.82 18.72 9.58
N PRO A 79 -3.99 19.97 10.05
CA PRO A 79 -5.02 20.32 11.03
C PRO A 79 -6.44 19.90 10.62
N ASP A 80 -6.74 19.91 9.32
CA ASP A 80 -8.03 19.50 8.74
C ASP A 80 -8.06 18.00 8.36
N GLY A 81 -7.11 17.23 8.87
CA GLY A 81 -6.87 15.82 8.55
C GLY A 81 -7.92 14.86 9.12
N ALA A 82 -7.87 13.60 8.69
CA ALA A 82 -8.69 12.55 9.26
C ALA A 82 -8.25 12.29 10.70
N ASP A 83 -9.19 11.98 11.58
CA ASP A 83 -8.89 11.42 12.89
C ASP A 83 -8.47 9.95 12.71
N LEU A 84 -7.26 9.78 12.16
CA LEU A 84 -6.66 8.46 12.00
C LEU A 84 -6.16 8.01 13.35
N GLN A 85 -6.55 6.80 13.75
CA GLN A 85 -6.06 6.18 14.96
C GLN A 85 -5.23 4.95 14.59
N LEU A 86 -4.05 4.86 15.20
CA LEU A 86 -3.26 3.64 15.15
C LEU A 86 -3.72 2.68 16.24
N PRO A 87 -3.63 1.36 15.99
CA PRO A 87 -3.63 0.37 17.05
C PRO A 87 -2.63 0.73 18.15
N ALA A 88 -2.95 0.40 19.40
CA ALA A 88 -2.17 0.80 20.57
C ALA A 88 -0.70 0.35 20.47
N GLU A 89 -0.46 -0.81 19.87
CA GLU A 89 0.87 -1.36 19.62
C GLU A 89 1.72 -0.55 18.63
N LEU A 90 1.10 0.24 17.75
CA LEU A 90 1.78 1.11 16.79
C LEU A 90 1.83 2.58 17.25
N ALA A 91 1.10 2.96 18.30
CA ALA A 91 0.96 4.35 18.72
C ALA A 91 2.29 5.04 19.02
N ALA A 92 3.20 4.37 19.74
CA ALA A 92 4.52 4.91 20.06
C ALA A 92 5.38 5.14 18.80
N LEU A 93 5.28 4.23 17.82
CA LEU A 93 5.98 4.37 16.55
C LEU A 93 5.38 5.50 15.70
N GLY A 94 4.05 5.64 15.70
CA GLY A 94 3.35 6.74 15.04
C GLY A 94 3.79 8.10 15.56
N ALA A 95 3.75 8.28 16.89
CA ALA A 95 4.21 9.51 17.55
C ALA A 95 5.69 9.80 17.26
N PHE A 96 6.54 8.77 17.23
CA PHE A 96 7.93 8.92 16.80
C PHE A 96 8.02 9.50 15.38
N LEU A 97 7.31 8.93 14.40
CA LEU A 97 7.34 9.39 13.00
C LEU A 97 6.81 10.82 12.83
N GLU A 98 5.80 11.21 13.59
CA GLU A 98 5.28 12.59 13.62
C GLU A 98 6.30 13.59 14.18
N ASN A 99 7.04 13.19 15.22
CA ASN A 99 8.13 13.96 15.80
C ASN A 99 9.33 14.08 14.85
N GLN A 100 9.51 13.13 13.93
CA GLN A 100 10.50 13.23 12.85
C GLN A 100 10.10 14.21 11.75
N GLY A 101 8.90 14.80 11.81
CA GLY A 101 8.44 15.83 10.87
C GLY A 101 8.04 15.30 9.50
N LEU A 102 7.74 14.00 9.39
CA LEU A 102 7.24 13.40 8.16
C LEU A 102 5.80 13.81 7.95
N ALA A 103 5.42 14.18 6.72
CA ALA A 103 4.03 14.43 6.38
C ALA A 103 3.27 13.10 6.24
N LEU A 104 2.01 13.07 6.71
CA LEU A 104 1.08 11.99 6.39
C LEU A 104 0.90 11.90 4.87
N ASP A 105 0.98 10.68 4.35
CA ASP A 105 0.76 10.36 2.93
C ASP A 105 0.00 9.03 2.85
N TYR A 106 -0.42 8.60 1.67
CA TYR A 106 -1.17 7.35 1.49
C TYR A 106 -0.56 6.47 0.41
N ARG A 107 -0.80 5.17 0.56
CA ARG A 107 -0.39 4.15 -0.39
C ARG A 107 -1.55 3.19 -0.65
N ALA A 108 -1.73 2.82 -1.92
CA ALA A 108 -2.73 1.84 -2.32
C ALA A 108 -2.42 0.49 -1.67
N VAL A 109 -3.47 -0.21 -1.21
CA VAL A 109 -3.38 -1.54 -0.60
C VAL A 109 -3.07 -2.66 -1.60
N ARG A 110 -3.20 -2.37 -2.90
CA ARG A 110 -2.97 -3.32 -3.99
C ARG A 110 -2.14 -2.69 -5.09
N VAL A 111 -1.51 -3.54 -5.87
CA VAL A 111 -0.94 -3.22 -7.17
C VAL A 111 -1.51 -4.19 -8.18
N ILE A 112 -1.89 -3.71 -9.35
CA ILE A 112 -2.32 -4.53 -10.48
C ILE A 112 -1.19 -4.41 -11.52
N PRO A 113 -0.51 -5.51 -11.87
CA PRO A 113 0.49 -5.48 -12.92
C PRO A 113 -0.16 -5.19 -14.28
N ASP A 114 0.41 -4.25 -15.03
CA ASP A 114 -0.02 -3.94 -16.39
C ASP A 114 0.71 -4.85 -17.40
N ASP A 115 0.06 -5.12 -18.54
CA ASP A 115 0.60 -5.93 -19.64
C ASP A 115 1.15 -7.30 -19.19
N PHE A 116 0.48 -7.92 -18.21
CA PHE A 116 0.94 -9.17 -17.64
C PHE A 116 0.85 -10.31 -18.67
N SER A 117 2.00 -10.93 -18.94
CA SER A 117 2.13 -12.11 -19.80
C SER A 117 3.16 -13.07 -19.24
N TRP A 118 3.00 -14.34 -19.58
CA TRP A 118 3.89 -15.40 -19.14
C TRP A 118 4.05 -16.46 -20.22
N GLN A 119 5.22 -17.12 -20.22
CA GLN A 119 5.50 -18.26 -21.07
C GLN A 119 6.56 -19.17 -20.44
N PHE A 120 6.42 -20.48 -20.62
CA PHE A 120 7.53 -21.40 -20.41
C PHE A 120 8.42 -21.36 -21.65
N CYS A 121 9.68 -20.96 -21.47
CA CYS A 121 10.67 -20.97 -22.54
C CYS A 121 11.21 -22.38 -22.80
N ASP A 122 11.20 -23.21 -21.75
CA ASP A 122 11.53 -24.63 -21.70
C ASP A 122 10.93 -25.24 -20.41
N ASP A 123 11.25 -26.51 -20.13
CA ASP A 123 10.72 -27.25 -18.97
C ASP A 123 11.15 -26.69 -17.60
N GLU A 124 12.16 -25.80 -17.56
CA GLU A 124 12.74 -25.29 -16.31
C GLU A 124 12.68 -23.75 -16.19
N THR A 125 12.27 -23.04 -17.25
CA THR A 125 12.33 -21.58 -17.33
C THR A 125 10.95 -20.97 -17.56
N LEU A 126 10.44 -20.28 -16.54
CA LEU A 126 9.25 -19.41 -16.64
C LEU A 126 9.68 -17.96 -16.85
N GLN A 127 9.28 -17.37 -17.98
CA GLN A 127 9.40 -15.95 -18.23
C GLN A 127 8.08 -15.25 -17.86
N LEU A 128 8.19 -14.19 -17.05
CA LEU A 128 7.10 -13.28 -16.73
C LEU A 128 7.43 -11.89 -17.30
N THR A 129 6.43 -11.21 -17.85
CA THR A 129 6.58 -9.84 -18.36
C THR A 129 5.38 -9.03 -17.89
N PHE A 130 5.65 -7.92 -17.22
CA PHE A 130 4.64 -7.00 -16.70
C PHE A 130 5.28 -5.66 -16.33
N SER A 131 4.46 -4.63 -16.23
CA SER A 131 4.85 -3.29 -15.77
C SER A 131 4.27 -3.03 -14.38
N LEU A 132 5.00 -2.25 -13.57
CA LEU A 132 4.57 -1.84 -12.23
C LEU A 132 4.77 -0.34 -12.03
N PRO A 133 3.87 0.32 -11.27
CA PRO A 133 4.07 1.72 -10.91
C PRO A 133 5.27 1.89 -9.97
N ALA A 134 5.88 3.07 -10.01
CA ALA A 134 7.01 3.42 -9.17
C ALA A 134 6.71 3.19 -7.67
N GLY A 135 7.63 2.55 -6.96
CA GLY A 135 7.46 2.21 -5.53
C GLY A 135 6.81 0.84 -5.27
N SER A 136 6.45 0.12 -6.33
CA SER A 136 6.08 -1.30 -6.27
C SER A 136 7.31 -2.20 -6.48
N TYR A 137 7.21 -3.44 -6.01
CA TYR A 137 8.31 -4.40 -6.09
C TYR A 137 7.87 -5.62 -6.90
N ALA A 138 8.66 -6.02 -7.89
CA ALA A 138 8.40 -7.24 -8.67
C ALA A 138 8.36 -8.49 -7.76
N THR A 139 9.11 -8.49 -6.67
CA THR A 139 9.08 -9.57 -5.67
C THR A 139 7.71 -9.76 -5.03
N ALA A 140 6.88 -8.71 -4.92
CA ALA A 140 5.52 -8.84 -4.41
C ALA A 140 4.63 -9.59 -5.40
N VAL A 141 4.80 -9.38 -6.71
CA VAL A 141 4.09 -10.16 -7.75
C VAL A 141 4.58 -11.60 -7.76
N LEU A 142 5.91 -11.80 -7.70
CA LEU A 142 6.48 -13.15 -7.67
C LEU A 142 6.00 -13.97 -6.46
N ALA A 143 5.85 -13.35 -5.29
CA ALA A 143 5.33 -14.02 -4.10
C ALA A 143 3.92 -14.59 -4.29
N GLU A 144 3.10 -13.99 -5.16
CA GLU A 144 1.75 -14.46 -5.49
C GLU A 144 1.74 -15.47 -6.65
N CYS A 145 2.74 -15.42 -7.54
CA CYS A 145 2.80 -16.29 -8.73
C CYS A 145 3.60 -17.57 -8.53
N VAL A 146 4.60 -17.58 -7.64
CA VAL A 146 5.53 -18.70 -7.48
C VAL A 146 5.80 -19.00 -6.01
N GLN A 147 5.85 -20.28 -5.66
CA GLN A 147 6.33 -20.73 -4.36
C GLN A 147 7.85 -20.87 -4.41
N TYR A 148 8.56 -19.89 -3.86
CA TYR A 148 10.02 -19.92 -3.77
C TYR A 148 10.48 -19.93 -2.32
N ARG A 149 11.60 -20.59 -2.06
CA ARG A 149 12.34 -20.45 -0.81
C ARG A 149 13.41 -19.39 -1.03
N GLN A 150 13.42 -18.33 -0.24
CA GLN A 150 14.62 -17.49 -0.15
C GLN A 150 15.74 -18.38 0.43
N GLY A 151 16.86 -18.46 -0.30
CA GLY A 151 18.00 -19.28 0.12
C GLY A 151 18.43 -18.93 1.54
N GLN A 152 18.70 -19.97 2.34
CA GLN A 152 19.23 -19.83 3.69
C GLN A 152 20.62 -19.20 3.69
#